data_AF-A0A438GKS5-F1
#
_entry.id   AF-A0A438GKS5-F1
#
_cell.length_a   1.000
_cell.length_b   1.000
_cell.length_c   1.000
_cell.angle_alpha   90.00
_cell.angle_beta   90.00
_cell.angle_gamma   90.00
#
_symmetry.space_group_name_H-M   'P 1'
#
loop_
_entity.id
_entity.type
_entity.pdbx_description
1 polymer ?
#
loop_
_entity_poly.entity_id
_entity_poly.type
_entity_poly.pdbx_seq_one_letter_code
_entity_poly.pdbx_strand_id
1 'polypeptide(L)'
;MDLLRNAMQELKNVYQEVKGRVELEEQQQMRCTNEVDGWLHSVLAMEIQINEILQKGDRKIQKKCPGTCCPRNCRSSYKLGKKASKKLGVVIELRNKGRFDVVADRLPQSPVDERPMDKIVGLERMYAEVYRCIQDEELGIIGLYSMGVPGKLRVENSIINPKIEISC
;
A
#
# COMPACT_ATOMS: atom_id res chain seq x y z
N MET A 1 -22.38 -25.16 7.58
CA MET A 1 -21.39 -24.48 6.71
C MET A 1 -21.58 -22.98 6.76
N ASP A 2 -22.80 -22.51 7.01
CA ASP A 2 -23.18 -21.10 6.99
C ASP A 2 -22.47 -20.27 8.06
N LEU A 3 -22.26 -20.81 9.27
CA LEU A 3 -21.47 -20.14 10.31
C LEU A 3 -20.04 -19.78 9.83
N LEU A 4 -19.37 -20.69 9.13
CA LEU A 4 -18.03 -20.44 8.59
C LEU A 4 -18.06 -19.41 7.46
N ARG A 5 -19.10 -19.44 6.62
CA ARG A 5 -19.30 -18.47 5.54
C ARG A 5 -19.53 -17.06 6.11
N ASN A 6 -20.40 -16.94 7.11
CA ASN A 6 -20.72 -15.67 7.76
C ASN A 6 -19.49 -15.10 8.48
N ALA A 7 -18.80 -15.93 9.27
CA ALA A 7 -17.57 -15.49 9.96
C ALA A 7 -16.49 -15.03 8.97
N MET A 8 -16.34 -15.71 7.83
CA MET A 8 -15.39 -15.28 6.80
C MET A 8 -15.82 -13.96 6.15
N GLN A 9 -17.12 -13.75 5.95
CA GLN A 9 -17.63 -12.47 5.42
C GLN A 9 -17.37 -11.32 6.40
N GLU A 10 -17.58 -11.53 7.69
CA GLU A 10 -17.25 -10.53 8.71
C GLU A 10 -15.76 -10.22 8.72
N LEU A 11 -14.89 -11.24 8.65
CA LEU A 11 -13.44 -11.03 8.55
C LEU A 11 -13.06 -10.23 7.29
N LYS A 12 -13.71 -10.49 6.15
CA LYS A 12 -13.49 -9.71 4.94
C LYS A 12 -13.85 -8.24 5.10
N ASN A 13 -14.91 -7.93 5.83
CA ASN A 13 -15.30 -6.54 6.06
C ASN A 13 -14.20 -5.81 6.85
N VAL A 14 -13.67 -6.43 7.91
CA VAL A 14 -12.54 -5.90 8.69
C VAL A 14 -11.29 -5.76 7.80
N TYR A 15 -11.03 -6.74 6.93
CA TYR A 15 -9.92 -6.67 5.99
C TYR A 15 -10.02 -5.47 5.05
N GLN A 16 -11.20 -5.18 4.49
CA GLN A 16 -11.38 -4.02 3.61
C GLN A 16 -11.19 -2.71 4.37
N GLU A 17 -11.65 -2.62 5.62
CA GLU A 17 -11.46 -1.46 6.48
C GLU A 17 -9.97 -1.20 6.76
N VAL A 18 -9.24 -2.22 7.21
CA VAL A 18 -7.80 -2.11 7.51
C VAL A 18 -7.01 -1.79 6.24
N LYS A 19 -7.32 -2.45 5.11
CA LYS A 19 -6.67 -2.20 3.82
C LYS A 19 -6.89 -0.77 3.36
N GLY A 20 -8.11 -0.25 3.46
CA GLY A 20 -8.41 1.14 3.11
C GLY A 20 -7.64 2.14 3.97
N ARG A 21 -7.49 1.87 5.28
CA ARG A 21 -6.64 2.71 6.15
C ARG A 21 -5.17 2.66 5.74
N VAL A 22 -4.63 1.47 5.42
CA VAL A 22 -3.24 1.33 4.92
C VAL A 22 -3.04 2.13 3.63
N GLU A 23 -3.95 2.02 2.67
CA GLU A 23 -3.89 2.75 1.39
C GLU A 23 -3.88 4.28 1.59
N LEU A 24 -4.61 4.80 2.58
CA LEU A 24 -4.62 6.23 2.93
C LEU A 24 -3.30 6.71 3.56
N GLU A 25 -2.67 5.89 4.41
CA GLU A 25 -1.39 6.23 5.02
C GLU A 25 -0.23 6.11 4.00
N GLU A 26 -0.30 5.17 3.07
CA GLU A 26 0.68 5.02 1.99
C GLU A 26 0.73 6.26 1.06
N GLN A 27 -0.41 6.91 0.83
CA GLN A 27 -0.46 8.20 0.10
C GLN A 27 0.34 9.31 0.80
N GLN A 28 0.51 9.21 2.11
CA GLN A 28 1.29 10.14 2.93
C GLN A 28 2.75 9.70 3.09
N GLN A 29 3.23 8.82 2.22
CA GLN A 29 4.59 8.25 2.26
C GLN A 29 4.90 7.48 3.55
N MET A 30 3.88 6.99 4.25
CA MET A 30 4.04 6.08 5.37
C MET A 30 4.06 4.63 4.88
N ARG A 31 4.68 3.74 5.66
CA ARG A 31 4.75 2.32 5.30
C ARG A 31 3.88 1.51 6.24
N CYS A 32 3.08 0.60 5.67
CA CYS A 32 2.33 -0.41 6.41
C CYS A 32 3.24 -1.10 7.45
N THR A 33 2.71 -1.31 8.65
CA THR A 33 3.47 -2.04 9.69
C THR A 33 3.56 -3.52 9.33
N ASN A 34 4.65 -4.17 9.74
CA ASN A 34 4.85 -5.61 9.45
C ASN A 34 3.74 -6.49 10.06
N GLU A 35 3.18 -6.08 11.20
CA GLU A 35 2.08 -6.81 11.84
C GLU A 35 0.81 -6.75 11.00
N VAL A 36 0.46 -5.56 10.49
CA VAL A 36 -0.72 -5.35 9.65
C VAL A 36 -0.56 -6.04 8.31
N ASP A 37 0.61 -5.91 7.68
CA ASP A 37 0.92 -6.61 6.43
C ASP A 37 0.81 -8.14 6.57
N GLY A 38 1.43 -8.71 7.60
CA GLY A 38 1.34 -10.13 7.90
C GLY A 38 -0.09 -10.59 8.19
N TRP A 39 -0.90 -9.74 8.84
CA TRP A 39 -2.32 -10.01 9.06
C TRP A 39 -3.12 -9.99 7.76
N LEU A 40 -2.93 -9.00 6.89
CA LEU A 40 -3.59 -8.93 5.57
C LEU A 40 -3.30 -10.19 4.74
N HIS A 41 -2.03 -10.59 4.68
CA HIS A 41 -1.62 -11.84 4.04
C HIS A 41 -2.28 -13.08 4.65
N SER A 42 -2.38 -13.12 5.98
CA SER A 42 -3.02 -14.22 6.70
C SER A 42 -4.52 -14.35 6.37
N VAL A 43 -5.23 -13.23 6.21
CA VAL A 43 -6.65 -13.22 5.81
C VAL A 43 -6.83 -13.76 4.40
N LEU A 44 -6.00 -13.31 3.44
CA LEU A 44 -6.05 -13.81 2.05
C LEU A 44 -5.78 -15.32 1.99
N ALA A 45 -4.77 -15.81 2.72
CA ALA A 45 -4.48 -17.23 2.80
C ALA A 45 -5.62 -18.03 3.47
N MET A 46 -6.34 -17.43 4.43
CA MET A 46 -7.48 -18.06 5.09
C MET A 46 -8.67 -18.19 4.15
N GLU A 47 -8.90 -17.17 3.32
CA GLU A 47 -9.97 -17.16 2.32
C GLU A 47 -9.87 -18.37 1.38
N ILE A 48 -8.68 -18.61 0.82
CA ILE A 48 -8.42 -19.72 -0.09
C ILE A 48 -8.80 -21.05 0.60
N GLN A 49 -8.32 -21.24 1.83
CA GLN A 49 -8.56 -22.48 2.58
C GLN A 49 -10.04 -22.70 2.92
N ILE A 50 -10.78 -21.64 3.20
CA ILE A 50 -12.22 -21.70 3.50
C ILE A 50 -13.01 -21.99 2.23
N ASN A 51 -12.68 -21.32 1.12
CA ASN A 51 -13.33 -21.58 -0.17
C ASN A 51 -13.21 -23.06 -0.57
N GLU A 52 -12.05 -23.69 -0.36
CA GLU A 52 -11.91 -25.14 -0.58
C GLU A 52 -12.83 -25.99 0.30
N ILE A 53 -12.99 -25.62 1.57
CA ILE A 53 -13.84 -26.36 2.53
C ILE A 53 -15.30 -26.22 2.12
N LEU A 54 -15.74 -25.01 1.77
CA LEU A 54 -17.10 -24.71 1.33
C LEU A 54 -17.43 -25.45 0.04
N GLN A 55 -16.56 -25.39 -0.98
CA GLN A 55 -16.74 -26.14 -2.23
C GLN A 55 -16.85 -27.65 -2.00
N LYS A 56 -16.02 -28.22 -1.11
CA LYS A 56 -16.11 -29.63 -0.72
C LYS A 56 -17.41 -29.96 0.02
N GLY A 57 -17.94 -29.01 0.78
CA GLY A 57 -19.24 -29.12 1.44
C GLY A 57 -20.39 -29.14 0.45
N ASP A 58 -20.43 -28.15 -0.44
CA ASP A 58 -21.50 -27.96 -1.42
C ASP A 58 -21.61 -29.16 -2.36
N ARG A 59 -20.47 -29.69 -2.84
CA ARG A 59 -20.43 -30.94 -3.63
C ARG A 59 -21.00 -32.15 -2.88
N LYS A 60 -20.83 -32.23 -1.56
CA LYS A 60 -21.38 -33.33 -0.75
C LYS A 60 -22.87 -33.18 -0.50
N ILE A 61 -23.35 -31.94 -0.39
CA ILE A 61 -24.79 -31.64 -0.28
C ILE A 61 -25.48 -32.04 -1.59
N GLN A 62 -24.91 -31.66 -2.73
CA GLN A 62 -25.44 -31.99 -4.07
C GLN A 62 -25.40 -33.50 -4.38
N LYS A 63 -24.43 -34.25 -3.84
CA LYS A 63 -24.31 -35.71 -4.02
C LYS A 63 -25.19 -36.55 -3.09
N LYS A 64 -26.16 -35.98 -2.36
CA LYS A 64 -27.11 -36.77 -1.58
C LYS A 64 -28.06 -37.53 -2.51
N CYS A 65 -28.00 -38.86 -2.50
CA CYS A 65 -28.92 -39.73 -3.23
C CYS A 65 -30.35 -39.61 -2.67
N PRO A 66 -31.39 -39.46 -3.51
CA PRO A 66 -32.78 -39.61 -3.10
C PRO A 66 -33.06 -41.11 -2.93
N GLY A 67 -33.27 -41.53 -1.68
CA GLY A 67 -33.60 -42.91 -1.34
C GLY A 67 -32.46 -43.64 -0.62
N THR A 68 -32.72 -43.91 0.66
CA THR A 68 -32.07 -44.93 1.52
C THR A 68 -30.58 -44.78 1.90
N CYS A 69 -30.40 -44.59 3.21
CA CYS A 69 -29.27 -44.97 4.08
C CYS A 69 -27.90 -45.21 3.43
N CYS A 70 -27.04 -44.19 3.43
CA CYS A 70 -25.62 -44.37 3.08
C CYS A 70 -24.69 -43.93 4.23
N PRO A 71 -24.19 -44.86 5.07
CA PRO A 71 -23.17 -44.57 6.09
C PRO A 71 -21.78 -44.23 5.52
N ARG A 72 -21.56 -44.42 4.20
CA ARG A 72 -20.26 -44.23 3.53
C ARG A 72 -19.78 -42.76 3.53
N ASN A 73 -20.70 -41.79 3.62
CA ASN A 73 -20.36 -40.36 3.68
C ASN A 73 -20.24 -39.79 5.10
N CYS A 74 -20.63 -40.53 6.15
CA CYS A 74 -20.64 -40.00 7.52
C CYS A 74 -19.24 -39.66 8.03
N ARG A 75 -18.25 -40.55 7.85
CA ARG A 75 -16.86 -40.29 8.25
C ARG A 75 -16.25 -39.11 7.52
N SER A 76 -16.50 -39.01 6.21
CA SER A 76 -15.93 -37.93 5.39
C SER A 76 -16.60 -36.59 5.70
N SER A 77 -17.91 -36.56 5.97
CA SER A 77 -18.65 -35.38 6.41
C SER A 77 -18.23 -34.94 7.81
N TYR A 78 -18.02 -35.87 8.74
CA TYR A 78 -17.47 -35.57 10.07
C TYR A 78 -16.08 -34.94 9.99
N LYS A 79 -15.16 -35.52 9.19
CA LYS A 79 -13.82 -34.94 8.96
C LYS A 79 -13.90 -33.52 8.39
N LEU A 80 -14.81 -33.29 7.46
CA LEU A 80 -15.01 -31.96 6.86
C LEU A 80 -15.58 -30.97 7.89
N GLY A 81 -16.59 -31.38 8.67
CA GLY A 81 -17.16 -30.58 9.76
C GLY A 81 -16.10 -30.21 10.79
N LYS A 82 -15.27 -31.18 11.23
CA LYS A 82 -14.14 -30.93 12.14
C LYS A 82 -13.14 -29.94 11.56
N LYS A 83 -12.83 -30.01 10.26
CA LYS A 83 -11.96 -29.02 9.58
C LYS A 83 -12.62 -27.63 9.58
N ALA A 84 -13.91 -27.55 9.27
CA ALA A 84 -14.67 -26.31 9.28
C ALA A 84 -14.72 -25.67 10.68
N SER A 85 -15.01 -26.44 11.73
CA SER A 85 -15.02 -25.95 13.11
C SER A 85 -13.64 -25.44 13.56
N LYS A 86 -12.56 -26.16 13.22
CA LYS A 86 -11.20 -25.68 13.51
C LYS A 86 -10.90 -24.35 12.80
N LYS A 87 -11.29 -24.23 11.53
CA LYS A 87 -11.09 -23.00 10.77
C LYS A 87 -11.93 -21.85 11.27
N LEU A 88 -13.16 -22.11 11.72
CA LEU A 88 -14.01 -21.09 12.32
C LEU A 88 -13.34 -20.41 13.52
N GLY A 89 -12.71 -21.18 14.41
CA GLY A 89 -11.94 -20.60 15.52
C GLY A 89 -10.82 -19.67 15.04
N VAL A 90 -10.04 -20.09 14.05
CA VAL A 90 -8.95 -19.27 13.49
C VAL A 90 -9.47 -17.99 12.83
N VAL A 91 -10.63 -18.03 12.16
CA VAL A 91 -11.27 -16.85 11.57
C VAL A 91 -11.67 -15.84 12.63
N ILE A 92 -12.26 -16.33 13.73
CA ILE A 92 -12.65 -15.47 14.86
C ILE A 92 -11.42 -14.80 15.47
N GLU A 93 -10.33 -15.56 15.67
CA GLU A 93 -9.06 -15.01 16.16
C GLU A 93 -8.48 -13.95 15.22
N LEU A 94 -8.44 -14.22 13.90
CA LEU A 94 -7.97 -13.23 12.93
C LEU A 94 -8.85 -11.98 12.94
N ARG A 95 -10.17 -12.12 13.04
CA ARG A 95 -11.09 -10.99 13.13
C ARG A 95 -10.83 -10.14 14.36
N ASN A 96 -10.57 -10.78 15.51
CA ASN A 96 -10.24 -10.06 16.74
C ASN A 96 -8.89 -9.33 16.65
N LYS A 97 -7.90 -9.94 16.00
CA LYS A 97 -6.60 -9.32 15.72
C LYS A 97 -6.66 -8.13 14.76
N GLY A 98 -7.65 -8.08 13.87
CA GLY A 98 -7.79 -7.01 12.87
C GLY A 98 -8.11 -5.62 13.44
N ARG A 99 -8.04 -5.43 14.75
CA ARG A 99 -8.28 -4.16 15.44
C ARG A 99 -6.95 -3.49 15.73
N PHE A 100 -6.45 -2.76 14.73
CA PHE A 100 -5.18 -2.05 14.82
C PHE A 100 -5.42 -0.56 15.08
N ASP A 101 -4.78 0.00 16.11
CA ASP A 101 -4.80 1.44 16.36
C ASP A 101 -3.90 2.16 15.35
N VAL A 102 -2.68 1.65 15.15
CA VAL A 102 -1.71 2.15 14.17
C VAL A 102 -1.56 1.14 13.04
N VAL A 103 -1.74 1.60 11.79
CA VAL A 103 -1.66 0.74 10.60
C VAL A 103 -0.41 0.95 9.75
N ALA A 104 0.23 2.11 9.91
CA ALA A 104 1.44 2.47 9.20
C ALA A 104 2.33 3.35 10.07
N ASP A 105 3.63 3.26 9.83
CA ASP A 105 4.65 4.07 10.48
C ASP A 105 5.35 4.95 9.45
N ARG A 106 5.74 6.16 9.87
CA ARG A 106 6.64 6.99 9.06
C ARG A 106 7.97 6.28 8.94
N LEU A 107 8.43 6.09 7.71
CA LEU A 107 9.82 5.75 7.50
C LEU A 107 10.69 6.89 8.06
N PRO A 108 11.81 6.58 8.73
CA PRO A 108 12.84 7.58 8.92
C PRO A 108 13.13 8.15 7.52
N GLN A 109 12.97 9.47 7.34
CA GLN A 109 13.49 10.10 6.14
C GLN A 109 14.94 9.66 6.06
N SER A 110 15.34 9.05 4.92
CA SER A 110 16.76 8.91 4.63
C SER A 110 17.36 10.29 4.90
N PRO A 111 18.48 10.39 5.64
CA PRO A 111 19.24 11.63 5.61
C PRO A 111 19.39 11.94 4.13
N VAL A 112 18.77 13.03 3.70
CA VAL A 112 18.97 13.54 2.36
C VAL A 112 20.46 13.80 2.39
N ASP A 113 21.25 13.03 1.65
CA ASP A 113 22.64 13.39 1.44
C ASP A 113 22.56 14.83 0.92
N GLU A 114 22.96 15.80 1.75
CA GLU A 114 23.22 17.14 1.29
C GLU A 114 24.27 16.97 0.22
N ARG A 115 23.81 16.92 -1.04
CA ARG A 115 24.70 16.90 -2.17
C ARG A 115 25.59 18.12 -1.96
N PRO A 116 26.91 17.96 -1.79
CA PRO A 116 27.77 19.11 -1.60
C PRO A 116 27.53 20.00 -2.81
N MET A 117 26.99 21.19 -2.55
CA MET A 117 26.93 22.22 -3.56
C MET A 117 28.39 22.57 -3.79
N ASP A 118 28.97 22.01 -4.86
CA ASP A 118 30.28 22.45 -5.33
C ASP A 118 30.23 23.97 -5.33
N LYS A 119 31.20 24.60 -4.66
CA LYS A 119 31.25 26.05 -4.50
C LYS A 119 31.43 26.66 -5.89
N ILE A 120 30.33 26.97 -6.57
CA ILE A 120 30.36 27.65 -7.86
C ILE A 120 30.72 29.11 -7.58
N VAL A 121 32.01 29.38 -7.65
CA VAL A 121 32.56 30.74 -7.57
C VAL A 121 32.06 31.50 -8.80
N GLY A 122 31.30 32.58 -8.57
CA GLY A 122 30.78 33.45 -9.63
C GLY A 122 29.28 33.81 -9.52
N LEU A 123 28.54 33.26 -8.55
CA LEU A 123 27.10 33.47 -8.40
C LEU A 123 26.67 34.43 -7.28
N GLU A 124 27.61 35.04 -6.54
CA GLU A 124 27.31 35.85 -5.35
C GLU A 124 26.35 37.01 -5.63
N ARG A 125 26.49 37.66 -6.78
CA ARG A 125 25.63 38.78 -7.19
C ARG A 125 24.20 38.33 -7.49
N MET A 126 24.04 37.13 -8.05
CA MET A 126 22.74 36.56 -8.41
C MET A 126 22.01 36.02 -7.18
N TYR A 127 22.75 35.49 -6.20
CA TYR A 127 22.20 35.09 -4.90
C TYR A 127 21.67 36.29 -4.12
N ALA A 128 22.41 37.41 -4.10
CA ALA A 128 21.97 38.64 -3.45
C ALA A 128 20.69 39.22 -4.07
N GLU A 129 20.55 39.14 -5.40
CA GLU A 129 19.41 39.66 -6.14
C GLU A 129 18.15 38.80 -5.93
N VAL A 130 18.30 37.47 -6.00
CA VAL A 130 17.21 36.52 -5.69
C VAL A 130 16.80 36.62 -4.21
N TYR A 131 17.75 36.73 -3.29
CA TYR A 131 17.46 36.88 -1.86
C TYR A 131 16.70 38.17 -1.55
N ARG A 132 17.01 39.27 -2.26
CA ARG A 132 16.27 40.52 -2.15
C ARG A 132 14.84 40.41 -2.69
N CYS A 133 14.63 39.69 -3.80
CA CYS A 133 13.29 39.45 -4.35
C CYS A 133 12.45 38.49 -3.49
N ILE A 134 13.07 37.61 -2.70
CA ILE A 134 12.37 36.73 -1.75
C ILE A 134 11.95 37.48 -0.47
N GLN A 135 12.71 38.50 -0.06
CA GLN A 135 12.37 39.32 1.12
C GLN A 135 11.27 40.36 0.85
N ASP A 136 10.93 40.62 -0.41
CA ASP A 136 9.85 41.53 -0.79
C ASP A 136 8.53 40.73 -0.88
N GLU A 137 7.67 40.88 0.14
CA GLU A 137 6.43 40.09 0.31
C GLU A 137 5.36 40.33 -0.80
N GLU A 138 5.58 41.25 -1.74
CA GLU A 138 4.62 41.58 -2.80
C GLU A 138 4.82 40.84 -4.15
N LEU A 139 5.84 39.98 -4.31
CA LEU A 139 6.15 39.40 -5.63
C LEU A 139 5.84 37.90 -5.76
N GLY A 140 4.86 37.60 -6.63
CA GLY A 140 4.50 36.26 -7.07
C GLY A 140 5.57 35.56 -7.91
N ILE A 141 5.39 34.23 -8.05
CA ILE A 141 6.15 33.23 -8.82
C ILE A 141 7.35 33.77 -9.62
N ILE A 142 8.57 33.42 -9.19
CA ILE A 142 9.81 33.72 -9.91
C ILE A 142 9.98 32.70 -11.05
N GLY A 143 9.80 33.15 -12.30
CA GLY A 143 10.04 32.36 -13.50
C GLY A 143 11.49 32.45 -13.98
N LEU A 144 12.23 31.34 -13.94
CA LEU A 144 13.55 31.22 -14.57
C LEU A 144 13.37 30.75 -16.02
N TYR A 145 13.62 31.62 -17.00
CA TYR A 145 13.56 31.25 -18.42
C TYR A 145 14.96 31.01 -18.98
N SER A 146 15.14 29.86 -19.63
CA SER A 146 16.33 29.54 -20.42
C SER A 146 16.05 29.80 -21.89
N MET A 147 16.80 30.67 -22.56
CA MET A 147 16.71 30.75 -24.04
C MET A 147 17.37 29.52 -24.67
N GLY A 148 16.55 28.64 -25.25
CA GLY A 148 17.02 27.53 -26.06
C GLY A 148 17.64 28.03 -27.37
N VAL A 149 18.90 27.63 -27.63
CA VAL A 149 19.57 27.89 -28.91
C VAL A 149 19.01 26.93 -29.97
N PRO A 150 18.53 27.40 -31.14
CA PRO A 150 18.03 26.50 -32.17
C PRO A 150 19.18 25.72 -32.82
N GLY A 151 19.06 24.38 -32.81
CA GLY A 151 19.82 23.50 -33.70
C GLY A 151 21.20 23.07 -33.22
N LYS A 152 21.29 22.18 -32.22
CA LYS A 152 22.39 21.20 -32.18
C LYS A 152 22.00 19.93 -31.42
N LEU A 153 22.01 18.80 -32.12
CA LEU A 153 21.97 17.48 -31.53
C LEU A 153 23.15 17.30 -30.57
N ARG A 154 22.82 16.81 -29.37
CA ARG A 154 23.55 15.88 -28.49
C ARG A 154 25.00 15.53 -28.93
N VAL A 155 25.99 16.18 -28.32
CA VAL A 155 27.29 15.61 -27.89
C VAL A 155 27.80 16.45 -26.69
N GLU A 156 28.49 15.77 -25.78
CA GLU A 156 29.00 16.12 -24.44
C GLU A 156 29.66 17.49 -24.22
N ASN A 157 29.53 17.90 -22.95
CA ASN A 157 30.44 18.74 -22.15
C ASN A 157 30.96 20.02 -22.80
N SER A 158 30.22 21.11 -22.60
CA SER A 158 30.80 22.45 -22.52
C SER A 158 29.92 23.32 -21.63
N ILE A 159 30.56 23.96 -20.64
CA ILE A 159 30.00 24.95 -19.73
C ILE A 159 29.44 26.10 -20.56
N ILE A 160 28.12 26.28 -20.57
CA ILE A 160 27.48 27.48 -21.12
C ILE A 160 27.20 28.37 -19.92
N ASN A 161 27.92 29.48 -19.78
CA ASN A 161 27.56 30.55 -18.85
C ASN A 161 26.21 31.14 -19.31
N PRO A 162 25.10 30.96 -18.56
CA PRO A 162 23.88 31.67 -18.88
C PRO A 162 24.07 33.12 -18.41
N LYS A 163 24.18 34.05 -19.35
CA LYS A 163 23.98 35.46 -19.04
C LYS A 163 22.48 35.64 -18.86
N ILE A 164 22.04 35.67 -17.61
CA ILE A 164 20.63 35.87 -17.22
C ILE A 164 20.49 37.35 -16.87
N GLU A 165 19.65 38.07 -17.61
CA GLU A 165 19.20 39.41 -17.24
C GLU A 165 17.89 39.27 -16.46
N ILE A 166 17.88 39.76 -15.22
CA ILE A 166 16.68 39.89 -14.39
C ILE A 166 16.26 41.35 -14.50
N SER A 167 15.08 41.62 -15.06
CA SER A 167 14.44 42.93 -14.93
C SER A 167 13.36 42.82 -13.86
N CYS A 168 13.49 43.64 -12.82
CA CYS A 168 12.35 44.01 -11.97
C CYS A 168 11.45 44.98 -12.76
#